data_AF-A0A426Z5K3-F1
#
_entry.id   AF-A0A426Z5K3-F1
#
_cell.length_a   1.000
_cell.length_b   1.000
_cell.length_c   1.000
_cell.angle_alpha   90.00
_cell.angle_beta   90.00
_cell.angle_gamma   90.00
#
_symmetry.space_group_name_H-M   'P 1'
#
loop_
_entity.id
_entity.type
_entity.pdbx_description
1 polymer ?
#
loop_
_entity_poly.entity_id
_entity_poly.type
_entity_poly.pdbx_seq_one_letter_code
_entity_poly.pdbx_strand_id
1 'polypeptide(L)'
;MICDSWTRPTRISIINFLVYCNKRVIFHKSDNAFNKIQDANYIENLIDTIRVGLQLMEKMKILFWTLCLIIKFIFNHHWVLKFLMQKYLNCEILRPRVTRFTINFITLKSIQQKR
;
A
#
# COMPACT_ATOMS: atom_id res chain seq x y z
N MET A 1 -14.30 -1.78 13.70
CA MET A 1 -13.07 -1.40 14.41
C MET A 1 -13.22 -1.84 15.85
N ILE A 2 -12.19 -2.42 16.46
CA ILE A 2 -12.19 -2.86 17.85
C ILE A 2 -11.09 -2.08 18.57
N CYS A 3 -11.40 -1.59 19.77
CA CYS A 3 -10.45 -0.91 20.64
C CYS A 3 -10.25 -1.77 21.88
N ASP A 4 -9.00 -2.03 22.24
CA ASP A 4 -8.65 -2.73 23.48
C ASP A 4 -7.72 -1.84 24.31
N SER A 5 -7.98 -1.73 25.62
CA SER A 5 -7.21 -0.89 26.52
C SER A 5 -6.67 -1.72 27.68
N TRP A 6 -5.37 -1.55 27.96
CA TRP A 6 -4.70 -2.22 29.08
C TRP A 6 -3.97 -1.21 29.94
N THR A 7 -4.19 -1.29 31.25
CA THR A 7 -3.53 -0.45 32.25
C THR A 7 -2.54 -1.29 33.04
N ARG A 8 -1.25 -0.95 32.94
CA ARG A 8 -0.22 -1.60 33.75
C ARG A 8 -0.26 -1.11 35.21
N PRO A 9 0.26 -1.88 36.18
CA PRO A 9 0.42 -1.45 37.57
C PRO A 9 1.20 -0.14 37.73
N THR A 10 2.06 0.20 36.75
CA THR A 10 2.82 1.45 36.67
C THR A 10 2.00 2.66 36.20
N ARG A 11 0.67 2.58 36.21
CA ARG A 11 -0.32 3.59 35.73
C ARG A 11 -0.29 3.90 34.23
N ILE A 12 0.59 3.28 33.44
CA ILE A 12 0.62 3.44 31.97
C ILE A 12 -0.60 2.74 31.34
N SER A 13 -1.50 3.53 30.75
CA SER A 13 -2.64 3.04 29.96
C SER A 13 -2.33 3.11 28.47
N ILE A 14 -2.42 1.99 27.75
CA ILE A 14 -2.20 1.91 26.30
C ILE A 14 -3.53 1.54 25.63
N ILE A 15 -3.88 2.24 24.56
CA ILE A 15 -5.06 1.93 23.75
C ILE A 15 -4.60 1.38 22.40
N ASN A 16 -5.02 0.15 22.10
CA ASN A 16 -4.75 -0.54 20.85
C ASN A 16 -5.94 -0.42 19.91
N PHE A 17 -5.67 0.04 18.68
CA PHE A 17 -6.64 0.12 17.60
C PHE A 17 -6.47 -1.06 16.65
N LEU A 18 -7.49 -1.88 16.59
CA LEU A 18 -7.54 -3.11 15.82
C LEU A 18 -8.63 -2.98 14.75
N VAL A 19 -8.30 -3.32 13.51
CA VAL A 19 -9.24 -3.28 12.38
C VAL A 19 -9.53 -4.71 11.95
N TYR A 20 -10.81 -5.08 11.94
CA TYR A 20 -11.25 -6.39 11.46
C TYR A 20 -11.52 -6.30 9.95
N CYS A 21 -10.76 -7.04 9.14
CA CYS A 21 -10.95 -7.09 7.69
C CYS A 21 -10.79 -8.54 7.20
N ASN A 22 -11.77 -9.05 6.44
CA ASN A 22 -11.73 -10.39 5.82
C ASN A 22 -11.38 -11.52 6.80
N LYS A 23 -12.08 -11.58 7.93
CA LYS A 23 -11.89 -12.58 9.00
C LYS A 23 -10.52 -12.54 9.70
N ARG A 24 -9.74 -11.47 9.50
CA ARG A 24 -8.46 -11.25 10.19
C ARG A 24 -8.50 -9.94 10.98
N VAL A 25 -7.90 -9.95 12.15
CA VAL A 25 -7.63 -8.73 12.95
C VAL A 25 -6.28 -8.17 12.50
N ILE A 26 -6.27 -6.92 12.07
CA ILE A 26 -5.06 -6.21 11.66
C ILE A 26 -4.78 -5.12 12.71
N PHE A 27 -3.57 -5.11 13.25
CA PHE A 27 -3.11 -4.04 14.12
C PHE A 27 -2.94 -2.75 13.32
N HIS A 28 -3.63 -1.69 13.71
CA HIS A 28 -3.54 -0.39 13.05
C HIS A 28 -2.56 0.52 13.76
N LYS A 29 -2.75 0.73 15.07
CA LYS A 29 -1.92 1.64 15.88
C LYS A 29 -2.11 1.36 17.38
N SER A 30 -1.11 1.68 18.20
CA SER A 30 -1.22 1.78 19.65
C SER A 30 -0.89 3.20 20.09
N ASP A 31 -1.72 3.82 20.92
CA ASP A 31 -1.45 5.13 21.50
C ASP A 31 -1.32 5.05 23.02
N ASN A 32 -0.32 5.74 23.55
CA ASN A 32 -0.12 5.89 25.00
C ASN A 32 -1.09 6.94 25.54
N ALA A 33 -1.95 6.54 26.48
CA ALA A 33 -2.95 7.38 27.13
C ALA A 33 -2.57 7.78 28.56
N PHE A 34 -1.34 7.48 29.02
CA PHE A 34 -0.87 7.70 30.41
C PHE A 34 -1.19 9.07 31.00
N ASN A 35 -1.12 10.14 30.20
CA ASN A 35 -1.30 11.51 30.66
C ASN A 35 -2.42 12.25 29.93
N LYS A 36 -3.34 11.50 29.30
CA LYS A 36 -4.43 12.06 28.52
C LYS A 36 -5.74 11.78 29.23
N ILE A 37 -6.53 12.83 29.42
CA ILE A 37 -7.90 12.69 29.90
C ILE A 37 -8.68 12.02 28.76
N GLN A 38 -9.20 10.82 29.03
CA GLN A 38 -9.96 10.03 28.06
C GLN A 38 -11.40 10.56 27.93
N ASP A 39 -11.53 11.87 27.71
CA ASP A 39 -12.82 12.51 27.49
C ASP A 39 -13.40 12.09 26.14
N ALA A 40 -14.73 12.18 26.01
CA ALA A 40 -15.44 11.85 24.79
C ALA A 40 -14.85 12.55 23.56
N ASN A 41 -14.49 13.83 23.69
CA ASN A 41 -13.90 14.63 22.63
C ASN A 41 -12.53 14.09 22.15
N TYR A 42 -11.72 13.52 23.05
CA TYR A 42 -10.44 12.92 22.69
C TYR A 42 -10.65 11.65 21.87
N ILE A 43 -11.62 10.83 22.25
CA ILE A 43 -11.97 9.60 21.55
C ILE A 43 -12.55 9.92 20.17
N GLU A 44 -13.42 10.93 20.05
CA GLU A 44 -13.99 11.36 18.77
C GLU A 44 -12.92 11.81 17.78
N ASN A 45 -12.01 12.70 18.20
CA ASN A 45 -10.91 13.17 17.35
C ASN A 45 -10.01 12.02 16.86
N LEU A 46 -9.81 11.02 17.71
CA LEU A 46 -8.98 9.88 17.39
C LEU A 46 -9.70 8.94 16.40
N ILE A 47 -11.00 8.71 16.58
CA ILE A 47 -11.82 7.95 15.63
C ILE A 47 -11.84 8.64 14.26
N ASP A 48 -11.99 9.96 14.22
CA ASP A 48 -11.99 10.72 12.96
C ASP A 48 -10.64 10.64 12.23
N THR A 49 -9.53 10.71 12.98
CA THR A 49 -8.19 10.52 12.42
C THR A 49 -8.04 9.14 11.76
N ILE A 50 -8.48 8.08 12.44
CA ILE A 50 -8.43 6.71 11.91
C ILE A 50 -9.37 6.56 10.70
N ARG A 51 -10.56 7.17 10.76
CA ARG A 51 -11.56 7.12 9.69
C ARG A 51 -11.00 7.71 8.39
N VAL A 52 -10.34 8.87 8.46
CA VAL A 52 -9.69 9.50 7.30
C VAL A 52 -8.60 8.57 6.72
N GLY A 53 -7.78 7.96 7.58
CA GLY A 53 -6.76 7.01 7.15
C GLY A 53 -7.32 5.77 6.45
N LEU A 54 -8.40 5.18 6.98
CA LEU A 54 -9.08 4.04 6.38
C LEU A 54 -9.69 4.39 5.02
N GLN A 55 -10.34 5.54 4.91
CA GLN A 55 -10.91 6.02 3.65
C GLN A 55 -9.84 6.24 2.57
N LEU A 56 -8.66 6.74 2.96
CA LEU A 56 -7.53 6.87 2.05
C LEU A 56 -7.06 5.50 1.55
N MET A 57 -6.96 4.50 2.43
CA MET A 57 -6.58 3.14 2.02
C MET A 57 -7.59 2.48 1.09
N GLU A 58 -8.89 2.70 1.29
CA GLU A 58 -9.93 2.22 0.36
C GLU A 58 -9.80 2.87 -1.02
N LYS A 59 -9.60 4.19 -1.06
CA LYS A 59 -9.34 4.92 -2.31
C LYS A 59 -8.07 4.43 -2.99
N MET A 60 -6.99 4.20 -2.23
CA MET A 60 -5.74 3.65 -2.77
C MET A 60 -5.91 2.25 -3.34
N LYS A 61 -6.76 1.40 -2.74
CA LYS A 61 -7.08 0.09 -3.33
C LYS A 61 -7.73 0.26 -4.69
N ILE A 62 -8.76 1.10 -4.79
CA ILE A 62 -9.45 1.35 -6.07
C ILE A 62 -8.45 1.88 -7.11
N LEU A 63 -7.64 2.87 -6.73
CA LEU A 63 -6.60 3.43 -7.59
C LEU A 63 -5.59 2.37 -8.06
N PHE A 64 -5.13 1.50 -7.15
CA PHE A 64 -4.21 0.42 -7.50
C PHE A 64 -4.86 -0.58 -8.46
N TRP A 65 -6.12 -0.97 -8.20
CA TRP A 65 -6.87 -1.86 -9.07
C TRP A 65 -7.07 -1.27 -10.48
N THR A 66 -7.46 0.01 -10.58
CA THR A 66 -7.66 0.67 -11.87
C THR A 66 -6.33 0.82 -12.62
N LEU A 67 -5.23 1.18 -11.93
CA LEU A 67 -3.89 1.22 -12.53
C LEU A 67 -3.47 -0.15 -13.04
N CYS A 68 -3.64 -1.22 -12.26
CA CYS A 68 -3.34 -2.57 -12.71
C CYS A 68 -4.16 -2.99 -13.93
N LEU A 69 -5.44 -2.60 -14.00
CA LEU A 69 -6.28 -2.86 -15.17
C LEU A 69 -5.80 -2.10 -16.41
N ILE A 70 -5.47 -0.82 -16.26
CA ILE A 70 -4.94 0.02 -17.35
C ILE A 70 -3.60 -0.54 -17.84
N ILE A 71 -2.70 -0.90 -16.94
CA ILE A 71 -1.41 -1.51 -17.29
C ILE A 71 -1.64 -2.83 -18.04
N LYS A 72 -2.49 -3.73 -17.52
CA LYS A 72 -2.82 -4.98 -18.21
C LYS A 72 -3.39 -4.74 -19.60
N PHE A 73 -4.29 -3.75 -19.75
CA PHE A 73 -4.84 -3.37 -21.04
C PHE A 73 -3.74 -2.91 -22.01
N ILE A 74 -2.87 -1.99 -21.58
CA ILE A 74 -1.76 -1.48 -22.39
C ILE A 74 -0.83 -2.62 -22.83
N PHE A 75 -0.45 -3.52 -21.91
CA PHE A 75 0.45 -4.63 -22.23
C PHE A 75 -0.20 -5.70 -23.12
N ASN A 76 -1.52 -5.90 -23.04
CA ASN A 76 -2.22 -6.86 -23.87
C ASN A 76 -2.45 -6.34 -25.30
N HIS A 77 -2.58 -5.02 -25.47
CA HIS A 77 -2.77 -4.40 -26.78
C HIS A 77 -1.45 -3.98 -27.42
N HIS A 78 -0.88 -4.88 -28.23
CA HIS A 78 0.40 -4.70 -28.92
C HIS A 78 0.53 -3.36 -29.68
N TRP A 79 -0.56 -2.90 -30.31
CA TRP A 79 -0.60 -1.63 -31.02
C TRP A 79 -0.50 -0.41 -30.09
N VAL A 80 -1.24 -0.42 -28.98
CA VAL A 80 -1.23 0.67 -27.98
C VAL A 80 0.13 0.77 -27.32
N LEU A 81 0.72 -0.38 -26.97
CA LEU A 81 2.07 -0.43 -26.42
C LEU A 81 3.10 0.13 -27.41
N LYS A 82 3.06 -0.30 -28.69
CA LYS A 82 3.97 0.19 -29.73
C LYS A 82 3.84 1.70 -29.96
N PHE A 83 2.61 2.20 -29.98
CA PHE A 83 2.30 3.63 -30.15
C PHE A 83 2.81 4.48 -28.97
N LEU A 84 2.55 4.07 -27.73
CA LEU A 84 3.04 4.78 -26.54
C LEU A 84 4.57 4.78 -26.48
N MET A 85 5.21 3.66 -26.83
CA MET A 85 6.67 3.56 -26.80
C MET A 85 7.35 4.38 -27.91
N GLN A 86 6.77 4.47 -29.11
CA GLN A 86 7.24 5.40 -30.15
C GLN A 86 7.11 6.86 -29.70
N LYS A 87 6.01 7.22 -29.03
CA LYS A 87 5.75 8.60 -28.60
C LYS A 87 6.64 9.08 -27.45
N TYR A 88 6.95 8.22 -26.48
CA TYR A 88 7.65 8.61 -25.24
C TYR A 88 9.10 8.14 -25.16
N LEU A 89 9.47 7.04 -25.82
CA LEU A 89 10.83 6.50 -25.77
C LEU A 89 11.57 6.55 -27.11
N ASN A 90 10.91 6.86 -28.23
CA ASN A 90 11.51 6.89 -29.57
C ASN A 90 12.35 5.63 -29.89
N CYS A 91 11.99 4.49 -29.27
CA CYS A 91 12.74 3.23 -29.34
C CYS A 91 11.83 2.14 -29.92
N GLU A 92 12.23 1.57 -31.06
CA GLU A 92 11.56 0.41 -31.64
C GLU A 92 11.82 -0.86 -30.79
N ILE A 93 10.77 -1.60 -30.45
CA ILE A 93 10.82 -2.70 -29.47
C ILE A 93 11.38 -3.99 -30.09
N LEU A 94 12.45 -4.54 -29.48
CA LEU A 94 12.65 -5.99 -29.38
C LEU A 94 11.57 -6.56 -28.45
N ARG A 95 10.59 -7.27 -29.05
CA ARG A 95 9.34 -7.83 -28.50
C ARG A 95 9.25 -8.02 -26.96
N PRO A 96 8.09 -7.74 -26.31
CA PRO A 96 7.92 -7.90 -24.87
C PRO A 96 8.04 -9.34 -24.33
N ARG A 97 7.99 -10.38 -25.18
CA ARG A 97 8.33 -11.76 -24.79
C ARG A 97 9.85 -11.94 -24.57
N VAL A 98 10.66 -11.16 -25.28
CA VAL A 98 12.12 -11.13 -25.18
C VAL A 98 12.54 -10.32 -23.95
N THR A 99 11.85 -9.22 -23.63
CA THR A 99 12.21 -8.36 -22.48
C THR A 99 12.08 -9.04 -21.12
N ARG A 100 11.21 -10.03 -20.91
CA ARG A 100 11.20 -10.81 -19.65
C ARG A 100 12.50 -11.62 -19.48
N PHE A 101 13.04 -12.17 -20.57
CA PHE A 101 14.34 -12.83 -20.55
C PHE A 101 15.49 -11.81 -20.48
N THR A 102 15.37 -10.65 -21.14
CA THR A 102 16.37 -9.57 -21.09
C THR A 102 16.46 -8.93 -19.71
N ILE A 103 15.33 -8.68 -19.03
CA ILE A 103 15.31 -8.13 -17.67
C ILE A 103 15.99 -9.12 -16.73
N ASN A 104 15.66 -10.40 -16.77
CA ASN A 104 16.34 -11.42 -15.97
C ASN A 104 17.85 -11.48 -16.28
N PHE A 105 18.25 -11.40 -17.55
CA PHE A 105 19.65 -11.39 -17.96
C PHE A 105 20.42 -10.14 -17.47
N ILE A 106 19.83 -8.94 -17.60
CA ILE A 106 20.40 -7.68 -17.09
C ILE A 106 20.51 -7.72 -15.55
N THR A 107 19.50 -8.25 -14.89
CA THR A 107 19.48 -8.39 -13.42
C THR A 107 20.58 -9.34 -12.96
N LEU A 108 20.72 -10.51 -13.61
CA LEU A 108 21.78 -11.47 -13.35
C LEU A 108 23.18 -10.88 -13.61
N LYS A 109 23.36 -10.14 -14.70
CA LYS A 109 24.63 -9.48 -15.03
C LYS A 109 25.01 -8.41 -14.01
N SER A 110 24.02 -7.66 -13.50
CA SER A 110 24.22 -6.67 -12.44
C SER A 110 24.59 -7.29 -11.10
N ILE A 111 24.06 -8.48 -10.79
CA ILE A 111 24.45 -9.26 -9.60
C ILE A 111 25.88 -9.81 -9.74
N GLN A 112 26.24 -10.28 -10.93
CA GLN A 112 27.58 -10.83 -11.19
C GLN A 112 28.69 -9.76 -11.15
N GLN A 113 28.40 -8.50 -11.54
CA GLN A 113 29.33 -7.38 -11.41
C GLN A 113 29.43 -6.79 -9.99
N LYS A 114 28.54 -7.20 -9.08
CA LYS A 114 28.57 -6.81 -7.66
C LYS A 114 29.29 -7.83 -6.76
N ARG A 115 29.99 -8.79 -7.35
CA ARG A 115 30.98 -9.65 -6.69
C ARG A 115 32.37 -9.28 -7.16
#